data_AF-A0A7J4IJS0-F1
#
_entry.id   AF-A0A7J4IJS0-F1
#
_cell.length_a   1.000
_cell.length_b   1.000
_cell.length_c   1.000
_cell.angle_alpha   90.00
_cell.angle_beta   90.00
_cell.angle_gamma   90.00
#
_symmetry.space_group_name_H-M   'P 1'
#
loop_
_entity.id
_entity.type
_entity.pdbx_description
1 polymer ?
#
loop_
_entity_poly.entity_id
_entity_poly.type
_entity_poly.pdbx_seq_one_letter_code
_entity_poly.pdbx_strand_id
1 'polypeptide(L)'
;MDSLTHGLTAAIVAYALGLPGLTLFAVAGSMIVDADVLFARAFDRNPERYLFTHGGIAHSLAGGAVMALPAWAVVAPAAGAGLFPPAISGAALPAAFAAALAGAYLHLGLDWLACPGLPLFAPR
;
A
#
# COMPACT_ATOMS: atom_id res chain seq x y z
N MET A 1 -11.17 3.57 -3.64
CA MET A 1 -11.27 4.85 -2.91
C MET A 1 -10.07 5.69 -3.36
N ASP A 2 -9.72 6.80 -2.71
CA ASP A 2 -8.45 7.48 -3.02
C ASP A 2 -7.35 7.11 -2.02
N SER A 3 -6.08 7.26 -2.42
CA SER A 3 -4.92 6.83 -1.64
C SER A 3 -4.80 7.52 -0.28
N LEU A 4 -5.30 8.76 -0.12
CA LEU A 4 -5.28 9.43 1.19
C LEU A 4 -6.26 8.75 2.14
N THR A 5 -7.44 8.36 1.65
CA THR A 5 -8.42 7.62 2.45
C THR A 5 -7.87 6.25 2.87
N HIS A 6 -7.16 5.54 1.98
CA HIS A 6 -6.48 4.29 2.33
C HIS A 6 -5.39 4.50 3.39
N GLY A 7 -4.52 5.49 3.20
CA GLY A 7 -3.48 5.86 4.17
C GLY A 7 -4.04 6.24 5.53
N LEU A 8 -5.07 7.09 5.58
CA LEU A 8 -5.71 7.48 6.83
C LEU A 8 -6.34 6.28 7.54
N THR A 9 -6.99 5.38 6.80
CA THR A 9 -7.58 4.17 7.38
C THR A 9 -6.49 3.27 7.97
N ALA A 10 -5.38 3.06 7.26
CA ALA A 10 -4.23 2.30 7.75
C ALA A 10 -3.65 2.91 9.04
N ALA A 11 -3.53 4.24 9.10
CA ALA A 11 -3.08 4.93 10.30
C ALA A 11 -4.05 4.72 11.48
N ILE A 12 -5.35 4.92 11.27
CA ILE A 12 -6.38 4.73 12.31
C ILE A 12 -6.31 3.30 12.85
N VAL A 13 -6.23 2.29 11.98
CA VAL A 13 -6.15 0.88 12.38
C VAL A 13 -4.87 0.61 13.20
N ALA A 14 -3.71 1.11 12.76
CA ALA A 14 -2.45 0.92 13.50
C ALA A 14 -2.52 1.53 14.90
N TYR A 15 -3.07 2.74 15.03
CA TYR A 15 -3.28 3.38 16.33
C TYR A 15 -4.30 2.65 17.21
N ALA A 16 -5.43 2.23 16.64
CA ALA A 16 -6.48 1.51 17.37
C ALA A 16 -6.01 0.17 17.92
N LEU A 17 -5.07 -0.49 17.22
CA LEU A 17 -4.44 -1.74 17.66
C LEU A 17 -3.30 -1.53 18.68
N GLY A 18 -2.99 -0.28 19.06
CA GLY A 18 -1.89 0.01 19.98
C GLY A 18 -0.50 -0.21 19.35
N LEU A 19 -0.40 -0.10 18.02
CA LEU A 19 0.81 -0.33 17.24
C LEU A 19 1.34 0.95 16.55
N PRO A 20 1.45 2.09 17.25
CA PRO A 20 1.77 3.37 16.60
C PRO A 20 3.13 3.34 15.89
N GLY A 21 4.12 2.59 16.39
CA GLY A 21 5.44 2.44 15.75
C GLY A 21 5.43 1.74 14.39
N LEU A 22 4.32 1.12 13.99
CA LEU A 22 4.12 0.51 12.67
C LEU A 22 3.34 1.40 11.69
N THR A 23 2.83 2.55 12.16
CA THR A 23 1.93 3.42 11.41
C THR A 23 2.51 3.82 10.06
N LEU A 24 3.75 4.32 10.04
CA LEU A 24 4.36 4.81 8.81
C LEU A 24 4.47 3.72 7.74
N PHE A 25 4.78 2.48 8.15
CA PHE A 25 4.89 1.35 7.25
C PHE A 25 3.53 0.90 6.72
N ALA A 26 2.52 0.84 7.58
CA ALA A 26 1.15 0.51 7.18
C ALA A 26 0.58 1.53 6.18
N VAL A 27 0.80 2.83 6.43
CA VAL A 27 0.39 3.92 5.53
C VAL A 27 1.10 3.82 4.18
N ALA A 28 2.42 3.64 4.19
CA ALA A 28 3.18 3.51 2.95
C ALA A 28 2.74 2.28 2.15
N GLY A 29 2.52 1.15 2.83
CA GLY A 29 2.02 -0.08 2.23
C GLY A 29 0.60 0.06 1.66
N SER A 30 -0.29 0.83 2.28
CA SER A 30 -1.61 1.07 1.71
C SER A 30 -1.55 1.99 0.49
N MET A 31 -0.72 3.04 0.50
CA MET A 31 -0.67 4.02 -0.59
C MET A 31 0.11 3.53 -1.81
N ILE A 32 1.07 2.62 -1.64
CA ILE A 32 1.96 2.19 -2.74
C ILE A 32 1.21 1.44 -3.85
N VAL A 33 0.06 0.83 -3.54
CA VAL A 33 -0.76 0.10 -4.52
C VAL A 33 -1.27 1.03 -5.63
N ASP A 34 -1.52 2.30 -5.30
CA ASP A 34 -1.95 3.34 -6.24
C ASP A 34 -0.79 4.12 -6.87
N ALA A 35 0.46 3.85 -6.50
CA ALA A 35 1.59 4.67 -6.95
C ALA A 35 1.81 4.63 -8.47
N ASP A 36 1.24 3.65 -9.15
CA ASP A 36 1.28 3.53 -10.61
C ASP A 36 0.42 4.59 -11.32
N VAL A 37 -0.49 5.28 -10.63
CA VAL A 37 -1.20 6.47 -11.14
C VAL A 37 -0.22 7.57 -11.58
N LEU A 38 0.97 7.62 -10.98
CA LEU A 38 2.04 8.56 -11.37
C LEU A 38 2.54 8.30 -12.80
N PHE A 39 2.32 7.09 -13.32
CA PHE A 39 2.68 6.69 -14.67
C PHE A 39 1.46 6.60 -15.60
N ALA A 40 0.27 7.01 -15.18
CA ALA A 40 -0.97 6.91 -15.96
C ALA A 40 -0.83 7.53 -17.37
N ARG A 41 -0.13 8.67 -17.48
CA ARG A 41 0.13 9.34 -18.77
C ARG A 41 0.92 8.49 -19.77
N ALA A 42 1.72 7.53 -19.31
CA ALA A 42 2.42 6.61 -20.21
C ALA A 42 1.45 5.69 -20.97
N PHE A 43 0.20 5.59 -20.49
CA PHE A 43 -0.84 4.72 -21.03
C PHE A 43 -1.96 5.47 -21.74
N ASP A 44 -1.87 6.79 -21.94
CA ASP A 44 -2.93 7.60 -22.59
C ASP A 44 -3.35 7.04 -23.96
N ARG A 45 -2.41 6.42 -24.69
CA ARG A 45 -2.67 5.82 -26.01
C ARG A 45 -3.23 4.40 -25.97
N ASN A 46 -3.16 3.71 -24.82
CA ASN A 46 -3.58 2.32 -24.64
C ASN A 46 -4.19 2.17 -23.23
N PRO A 47 -5.39 2.72 -22.97
CA PRO A 47 -6.00 2.74 -21.65
C PRO A 47 -6.28 1.32 -21.11
N GLU A 48 -6.48 0.32 -21.99
CA GLU A 48 -6.63 -1.06 -21.54
C GLU A 48 -5.38 -1.60 -20.83
N ARG A 49 -4.18 -1.11 -21.19
CA ARG A 49 -2.94 -1.50 -20.51
C ARG A 49 -2.87 -0.90 -19.11
N TYR A 50 -3.33 0.34 -18.93
CA TYR A 50 -3.42 0.95 -17.61
C TYR A 50 -4.38 0.17 -16.73
N LEU A 51 -5.56 -0.20 -17.25
CA LEU A 51 -6.53 -1.01 -16.50
C LEU A 51 -5.96 -2.38 -16.12
N PHE A 52 -5.24 -3.02 -17.03
CA PHE A 52 -4.59 -4.30 -16.76
C PHE A 52 -3.49 -4.20 -15.70
N THR A 53 -2.66 -3.16 -15.72
CA THR A 53 -1.58 -2.99 -14.73
C THR A 53 -2.11 -2.48 -13.40
N HIS A 54 -2.90 -1.41 -13.42
CA HIS A 54 -3.43 -0.75 -12.22
C HIS A 54 -4.54 -1.58 -11.58
N GLY A 55 -5.67 -1.73 -12.29
CA GLY A 55 -6.83 -2.46 -11.78
C GLY A 55 -6.65 -3.98 -11.73
N GLY A 56 -5.68 -4.52 -12.50
CA GLY A 56 -5.38 -5.95 -12.53
C GLY A 56 -4.17 -6.32 -11.66
N ILE A 57 -2.96 -6.02 -12.13
CA ILE A 57 -1.73 -6.49 -11.47
C ILE A 57 -1.58 -5.86 -10.08
N ALA A 58 -1.53 -4.53 -9.98
CA ALA A 58 -1.30 -3.82 -8.72
C ALA A 58 -2.42 -4.11 -7.71
N HIS A 59 -3.67 -4.15 -8.17
CA HIS A 59 -4.85 -4.47 -7.36
C HIS A 59 -5.15 -5.97 -7.18
N SER A 60 -4.16 -6.84 -7.36
CA SER A 60 -4.25 -8.27 -7.01
C SER A 60 -3.53 -8.57 -5.69
N LEU A 61 -3.85 -9.69 -5.04
CA LEU A 61 -3.17 -10.12 -3.80
C LEU A 61 -1.66 -10.32 -4.01
N ALA A 62 -1.28 -10.91 -5.15
CA ALA A 62 0.13 -11.09 -5.49
C ALA A 62 0.81 -9.75 -5.79
N GLY A 63 0.13 -8.88 -6.54
CA GLY A 63 0.63 -7.53 -6.83
C GLY A 63 0.80 -6.70 -5.57
N GLY A 64 -0.20 -6.63 -4.69
CA GLY A 64 -0.11 -5.93 -3.41
C GLY A 64 1.06 -6.43 -2.56
N ALA A 65 1.31 -7.75 -2.53
CA ALA A 65 2.48 -8.31 -1.83
C ALA A 65 3.80 -7.84 -2.44
N VAL A 66 3.90 -7.80 -3.77
CA VAL A 66 5.08 -7.28 -4.47
C VAL A 66 5.24 -5.78 -4.24
N MET A 67 4.15 -5.00 -4.28
CA MET A 67 4.15 -3.55 -4.07
C MET A 67 4.47 -3.16 -2.61
N ALA A 68 4.25 -4.03 -1.64
CA ALA A 68 4.70 -3.81 -0.26
C ALA A 68 6.24 -3.76 -0.14
N LEU A 69 6.98 -4.46 -1.01
CA LEU A 69 8.45 -4.47 -1.00
C LEU A 69 9.05 -3.07 -1.21
N PRO A 70 8.73 -2.30 -2.28
CA PRO A 70 9.28 -0.96 -2.45
C PRO A 70 8.85 -0.01 -1.33
N ALA A 71 7.61 -0.11 -0.81
CA ALA A 71 7.18 0.71 0.33
C ALA A 71 8.08 0.46 1.55
N TRP A 72 8.29 -0.80 1.92
CA TRP A 72 9.17 -1.17 3.03
C TRP A 72 10.62 -0.79 2.75
N ALA A 73 11.14 -1.08 1.55
CA ALA A 73 12.54 -0.85 1.17
C ALA A 73 12.92 0.63 1.14
N VAL A 74 11.95 1.54 0.93
CA VAL A 74 12.17 2.99 1.01
C VAL A 74 12.02 3.49 2.45
N VAL A 75 10.95 3.08 3.14
CA VAL A 75 10.63 3.63 4.47
C VAL A 75 11.58 3.11 5.55
N ALA A 76 11.95 1.83 5.52
CA ALA A 76 12.81 1.23 6.54
C ALA A 76 14.19 1.91 6.67
N PRO A 77 14.97 2.13 5.59
CA PRO A 77 16.24 2.84 5.71
C PRO A 77 16.06 4.31 6.10
N ALA A 78 15.01 4.98 5.59
CA ALA A 78 14.73 6.36 5.96
C ALA A 78 14.38 6.51 7.45
N ALA A 79 13.61 5.57 8.02
CA ALA A 79 13.34 5.48 9.45
C ALA A 79 14.62 5.17 10.25
N GLY A 80 15.45 4.24 9.77
CA GLY A 80 16.75 3.92 10.40
C GLY A 80 17.73 5.10 10.39
N ALA A 81 17.64 5.98 9.40
CA ALA A 81 18.40 7.22 9.32
C ALA A 81 17.82 8.36 10.17
N GLY A 82 16.71 8.13 10.91
CA GLY A 82 16.09 9.13 11.78
C GLY A 82 15.30 10.21 11.04
N LEU A 83 14.91 9.98 9.78
CA LEU A 83 14.10 10.94 9.00
C LEU A 83 12.64 11.02 9.48
N PHE A 84 12.23 10.11 10.36
CA PHE A 84 10.88 10.05 10.91
C PHE A 84 10.91 9.92 12.43
N PRO A 85 9.90 10.46 13.13
CA PRO A 85 9.77 10.29 14.58
C PRO A 85 9.68 8.81 14.97
N PRO A 86 10.47 8.34 15.95
CA PRO A 86 10.44 6.93 16.39
C PRO A 86 9.06 6.45 16.84
N ALA A 87 8.20 7.36 17.32
CA ALA A 87 6.84 7.04 17.73
C ALA A 87 5.98 6.43 16.61
N ILE A 88 6.28 6.70 15.34
CA ILE A 88 5.52 6.21 14.18
C ILE A 88 6.29 5.24 13.28
N SER A 89 7.59 5.04 13.56
CA SER A 89 8.50 4.25 12.72
C SER A 89 9.45 3.33 13.49
N GLY A 90 9.31 3.25 14.82
CA GLY A 90 10.21 2.51 15.72
C GLY A 90 9.96 1.01 15.79
N ALA A 91 9.75 0.35 14.66
CA ALA A 91 9.47 -1.08 14.60
C ALA A 91 10.67 -1.91 14.10
N ALA A 92 10.75 -3.17 14.56
CA ALA A 92 11.72 -4.13 14.03
C ALA A 92 11.44 -4.42 12.54
N LEU A 93 12.49 -4.66 11.75
CA LEU A 93 12.40 -4.81 10.28
C LEU A 93 11.35 -5.83 9.81
N PRO A 94 11.23 -7.05 10.39
CA PRO A 94 10.18 -7.99 9.98
C PRO A 94 8.78 -7.48 10.27
N ALA A 95 8.58 -6.82 11.42
CA ALA A 95 7.29 -6.24 11.79
C ALA A 95 6.93 -5.05 10.88
N ALA A 96 7.92 -4.22 10.53
CA ALA A 96 7.77 -3.13 9.56
C ALA A 96 7.36 -3.65 8.18
N PHE A 97 7.96 -4.75 7.71
CA PHE A 97 7.55 -5.38 6.45
C PHE A 97 6.13 -5.93 6.53
N ALA A 98 5.81 -6.64 7.62
CA ALA A 98 4.47 -7.17 7.86
C ALA A 98 3.41 -6.05 7.89
N ALA A 99 3.73 -4.89 8.47
CA ALA A 99 2.84 -3.73 8.47
C ALA A 99 2.65 -3.14 7.07
N ALA A 100 3.71 -3.02 6.26
CA ALA A 100 3.56 -2.59 4.86
C ALA A 100 2.70 -3.57 4.05
N LEU A 101 2.90 -4.87 4.23
CA LEU A 101 2.08 -5.90 3.59
C LEU A 101 0.61 -5.83 4.05
N ALA A 102 0.38 -5.66 5.35
CA ALA A 102 -0.96 -5.49 5.90
C ALA A 102 -1.64 -4.21 5.38
N GLY A 103 -0.89 -3.12 5.21
CA GLY A 103 -1.37 -1.90 4.58
C GLY A 103 -1.81 -2.13 3.13
N ALA A 104 -1.01 -2.83 2.34
CA ALA A 104 -1.35 -3.18 0.96
C ALA A 104 -2.61 -4.05 0.89
N TYR A 105 -2.77 -5.02 1.78
CA TYR A 105 -3.99 -5.84 1.84
C TYR A 105 -5.20 -5.09 2.38
N LEU A 106 -5.00 -4.14 3.29
CA LEU A 106 -6.06 -3.25 3.73
C LEU A 106 -6.55 -2.39 2.56
N HIS A 107 -5.64 -1.86 1.73
CA HIS A 107 -5.99 -1.14 0.50
C HIS A 107 -6.92 -1.98 -0.40
N LEU A 108 -6.49 -3.19 -0.75
CA LEU A 108 -7.29 -4.11 -1.58
C LEU A 108 -8.64 -4.46 -0.94
N GLY A 109 -8.67 -4.67 0.38
CA GLY A 109 -9.89 -4.97 1.11
C GLY A 109 -10.89 -3.81 1.07
N LEU A 110 -10.41 -2.57 1.25
CA LEU A 110 -11.24 -1.37 1.16
C LEU A 110 -11.79 -1.15 -0.25
N ASP A 111 -10.97 -1.36 -1.27
CA ASP A 111 -11.42 -1.26 -2.66
C ASP A 111 -12.41 -2.36 -3.03
N TRP A 112 -12.20 -3.59 -2.55
CA TRP A 112 -13.16 -4.66 -2.75
C TRP A 112 -14.51 -4.38 -2.08
N LEU A 113 -14.51 -3.76 -0.90
CA LEU A 113 -15.73 -3.32 -0.23
C LEU A 113 -16.43 -2.19 -1.01
N ALA A 114 -15.67 -1.25 -1.57
CA ALA A 114 -16.20 -0.14 -2.36
C ALA A 114 -16.67 -0.58 -3.75
N CYS A 115 -16.02 -1.58 -4.35
CA CYS A 115 -16.30 -2.12 -5.67
C CYS A 115 -16.25 -3.66 -5.66
N PRO A 116 -17.35 -4.32 -5.21
CA PRO A 116 -17.41 -5.78 -5.20
C PRO A 116 -17.27 -6.36 -6.60
N GLY A 117 -16.36 -7.32 -6.77
CA GLY A 117 -16.09 -7.98 -8.05
C GLY A 117 -14.73 -7.62 -8.67
N LEU A 118 -13.93 -6.76 -8.03
CA LEU A 118 -12.54 -6.55 -8.41
C LEU A 118 -11.75 -7.88 -8.46
N PRO A 119 -10.95 -8.12 -9.51
CA PRO A 119 -10.34 -9.41 -9.76
C PRO A 119 -9.05 -9.60 -8.93
N LEU A 120 -9.21 -9.93 -7.64
CA LEU A 120 -8.11 -10.02 -6.66
C LEU A 120 -7.06 -11.11 -6.94
N PHE A 121 -7.39 -12.13 -7.73
CA PHE A 121 -6.51 -13.29 -7.94
C PHE A 121 -5.72 -13.22 -9.25
N ALA A 122 -6.27 -12.57 -10.28
CA ALA A 122 -5.64 -12.46 -11.58
C ALA A 122 -6.30 -11.31 -12.38
N PRO A 123 -5.53 -10.51 -13.13
CA PRO A 123 -6.09 -9.51 -14.04
C PRO A 123 -7.11 -10.12 -15.00
N ARG A 124 -8.14 -9.36 -15.37
CA ARG A 124 -9.14 -9.73 -16.39
C ARG A 124 -9.14 -8.74 -17.53
#